data_AF-A0A951G4V8-F1
#
_entry.id   AF-A0A951G4V8-F1
#
_cell.length_a   1.000
_cell.length_b   1.000
_cell.length_c   1.000
_cell.angle_alpha   90.00
_cell.angle_beta   90.00
_cell.angle_gamma   90.00
#
_symmetry.space_group_name_H-M   'P 1'
#
loop_
_entity.id
_entity.type
_entity.pdbx_description
1 polymer ?
#
loop_
_entity_poly.entity_id
_entity_poly.type
_entity_poly.pdbx_seq_one_letter_code
_entity_poly.pdbx_strand_id
1 'polypeptide(L)'
;MPAENGTPEKLVGAVSEVSDRVTTLVREEIELAKAEVTRKAISLGKGAVAVLAGAMFGVYAVLFLLMTIAWALDSALIEGAGDIWEGFAIVTGGLAVLTALAFIFAQRLFKRGAPPTPTMAIEEAKQIRETVATKSGIEG
;
A
#
# COMPACT_ATOMS: atom_id res chain seq x y z
N MET A 1 -29.13 61.05 -24.03
CA MET A 1 -28.42 59.88 -23.50
C MET A 1 -26.95 60.25 -23.37
N PRO A 2 -26.43 60.54 -22.17
CA PRO A 2 -25.01 60.83 -22.02
C PRO A 2 -24.20 59.53 -22.15
N ALA A 3 -23.17 59.56 -23.00
CA ALA A 3 -22.24 58.47 -23.19
C ALA A 3 -21.50 58.19 -21.87
N GLU A 4 -21.52 56.93 -21.43
CA GLU A 4 -20.81 56.47 -20.24
C GLU A 4 -19.35 56.21 -20.63
N ASN A 5 -18.51 57.22 -20.39
CA ASN A 5 -17.08 57.17 -20.65
C ASN A 5 -16.45 56.12 -19.73
N GLY A 6 -15.75 55.12 -20.30
CA GLY A 6 -14.96 54.17 -19.52
C GLY A 6 -13.79 54.88 -18.83
N THR A 7 -13.98 55.31 -17.59
CA THR A 7 -12.95 55.97 -16.78
C THR A 7 -11.97 54.95 -16.20
N PRO A 8 -10.67 55.28 -16.06
CA PRO A 8 -9.65 54.43 -15.47
C PRO A 8 -10.02 53.82 -14.11
N GLU A 9 -10.80 54.53 -13.28
CA GLU A 9 -11.28 53.99 -12.00
C GLU A 9 -12.14 52.72 -12.14
N LYS A 10 -12.96 52.61 -13.19
CA LYS A 10 -13.81 51.42 -13.40
C LYS A 10 -13.00 50.19 -13.78
N LEU A 11 -11.92 50.37 -14.53
CA LEU A 11 -11.00 49.29 -14.89
C LEU A 11 -10.20 48.80 -13.68
N VAL A 12 -9.72 49.73 -12.84
CA VAL A 12 -9.05 49.40 -11.58
C VAL A 12 -9.98 48.64 -10.63
N GLY A 13 -11.24 49.07 -10.51
CA GLY A 13 -12.25 48.38 -9.72
C GLY A 13 -12.56 46.96 -10.22
N ALA A 14 -12.71 46.78 -11.54
CA ALA A 14 -12.97 45.47 -12.13
C ALA A 14 -11.81 44.49 -11.94
N VAL A 15 -10.56 44.96 -12.06
CA VAL A 15 -9.36 44.13 -11.81
C VAL A 15 -9.28 43.70 -10.34
N SER A 16 -9.60 44.61 -9.41
CA SER A 16 -9.68 44.27 -7.99
C SER A 16 -10.73 43.20 -7.72
N GLU A 17 -11.94 43.35 -8.28
CA GLU A 17 -13.03 42.40 -8.09
C GLU A 17 -12.69 41.00 -8.65
N VAL A 18 -12.08 40.93 -9.83
CA VAL A 18 -11.62 39.65 -10.40
C VAL A 18 -10.53 39.02 -9.53
N SER A 19 -9.60 39.83 -9.00
CA SER A 19 -8.54 39.35 -8.10
C SER A 19 -9.10 38.80 -6.79
N ASP A 20 -10.11 39.46 -6.23
CA ASP A 20 -10.81 39.02 -5.02
C ASP A 20 -11.59 37.72 -5.26
N ARG A 21 -12.25 37.58 -6.42
CA ARG A 21 -12.95 36.36 -6.83
C ARG A 21 -11.98 35.19 -7.02
N VAL A 22 -10.84 35.41 -7.67
CA VAL A 22 -9.81 34.36 -7.84
C VAL A 22 -9.25 33.93 -6.49
N THR A 23 -8.97 34.88 -5.59
CA THR A 23 -8.50 34.58 -4.22
C THR A 23 -9.53 33.75 -3.45
N THR A 24 -10.81 34.08 -3.61
CA THR A 24 -11.93 33.33 -3.00
C THR A 24 -11.99 31.89 -3.54
N LEU A 25 -11.94 31.71 -4.87
CA LEU A 25 -11.94 30.39 -5.50
C LEU A 25 -10.76 29.52 -5.05
N VAL A 26 -9.55 30.09 -5.01
CA VAL A 26 -8.35 29.35 -4.57
C VAL A 26 -8.54 28.87 -3.13
N ARG A 27 -9.10 29.71 -2.25
CA ARG A 27 -9.38 29.31 -0.88
C ARG A 27 -10.43 28.21 -0.80
N GLU A 28 -11.50 28.30 -1.58
CA GLU A 28 -12.55 27.27 -1.66
C GLU A 28 -12.01 25.92 -2.14
N GLU A 29 -11.16 25.91 -3.17
CA GLU A 29 -10.50 24.70 -3.67
C GLU A 29 -9.57 24.08 -2.62
N ILE A 30 -8.84 24.91 -1.86
CA ILE A 30 -8.03 24.43 -0.74
C ILE A 30 -8.92 23.82 0.36
N GLU A 31 -10.03 24.48 0.71
CA GLU A 31 -10.96 23.98 1.72
C GLU A 31 -11.63 22.67 1.27
N LEU A 32 -12.00 22.57 -0.02
CA LEU A 32 -12.56 21.36 -0.62
C LEU A 32 -11.54 20.22 -0.63
N ALA A 33 -10.32 20.47 -1.11
CA ALA A 33 -9.24 19.50 -1.14
C ALA A 33 -8.90 19.00 0.27
N LYS A 34 -8.84 19.91 1.26
CA LYS A 34 -8.66 19.56 2.66
C LYS A 34 -9.79 18.67 3.17
N ALA A 35 -11.03 19.00 2.85
CA ALA A 35 -12.18 18.18 3.23
C ALA A 35 -12.15 16.79 2.58
N GLU A 36 -11.76 16.69 1.31
CA GLU A 36 -11.62 15.41 0.60
C GLU A 36 -10.51 14.54 1.17
N VAL A 37 -9.31 15.11 1.36
CA VAL A 37 -8.18 14.40 1.99
C VAL A 37 -8.54 13.94 3.39
N THR A 38 -9.23 14.78 4.18
CA THR A 38 -9.67 14.42 5.53
C THR A 38 -10.68 13.27 5.50
N ARG A 39 -11.70 13.33 4.63
CA ARG A 39 -12.68 12.24 4.46
C ARG A 39 -12.01 10.94 4.04
N LYS A 40 -11.06 11.01 3.10
CA LYS A 40 -10.30 9.85 2.61
C LYS A 40 -9.37 9.27 3.67
N ALA A 41 -8.73 10.12 4.48
CA ALA A 41 -7.90 9.69 5.59
C ALA A 41 -8.74 8.99 6.68
N ILE A 42 -9.92 9.51 7.00
CA ILE A 42 -10.83 8.89 7.96
C ILE A 42 -11.35 7.54 7.44
N SER A 43 -11.78 7.47 6.18
CA SER A 43 -12.28 6.21 5.61
C SER A 43 -11.18 5.15 5.54
N LEU A 44 -9.97 5.53 5.13
CA LEU A 44 -8.82 4.64 5.13
C LEU A 44 -8.44 4.21 6.55
N GLY A 45 -8.47 5.13 7.52
CA GLY A 45 -8.22 4.83 8.93
C GLY A 45 -9.22 3.82 9.51
N LYS A 46 -10.52 4.00 9.23
CA LYS A 46 -11.56 3.03 9.63
C LYS A 46 -11.33 1.66 8.97
N GLY A 47 -10.99 1.65 7.69
CA GLY A 47 -10.67 0.43 6.95
C GLY A 47 -9.46 -0.29 7.56
N ALA A 48 -8.39 0.44 7.88
CA ALA A 48 -7.19 -0.11 8.51
C ALA A 48 -7.50 -0.74 9.87
N VAL A 49 -8.30 -0.07 10.72
CA VAL A 49 -8.74 -0.63 12.01
C VAL A 49 -9.53 -1.92 11.83
N ALA A 50 -10.48 -1.95 10.88
CA ALA A 50 -11.27 -3.15 10.61
C ALA A 50 -10.39 -4.32 10.11
N VAL A 51 -9.42 -4.04 9.23
CA VAL A 51 -8.45 -5.04 8.74
C VAL A 51 -7.58 -5.57 9.88
N LEU A 52 -7.06 -4.69 10.74
CA LEU A 52 -6.25 -5.10 11.90
C LEU A 52 -7.06 -5.94 12.89
N ALA A 53 -8.30 -5.55 13.18
CA ALA A 53 -9.20 -6.34 14.02
C ALA A 53 -9.48 -7.72 13.40
N GLY A 54 -9.81 -7.75 12.11
CA GLY A 54 -10.05 -9.00 11.38
C GLY A 54 -8.82 -9.90 11.35
N ALA A 55 -7.63 -9.34 11.13
CA ALA A 55 -6.37 -10.08 11.18
C ALA A 55 -6.13 -10.67 12.58
N MET A 56 -6.34 -9.89 13.64
CA MET A 56 -6.21 -10.36 15.02
C MET A 56 -7.17 -11.51 15.32
N PHE A 57 -8.46 -11.37 15.02
CA PHE A 57 -9.43 -12.44 15.19
C PHE A 57 -9.14 -13.65 14.32
N GLY A 58 -8.68 -13.46 13.09
CA GLY A 58 -8.27 -14.55 12.20
C GLY A 58 -7.10 -15.35 12.75
N VAL A 59 -6.08 -14.68 13.29
CA VAL A 59 -4.95 -15.33 13.98
C VAL A 59 -5.45 -16.14 15.17
N TYR A 60 -6.28 -15.55 16.04
CA TYR A 60 -6.86 -16.28 17.17
C TYR A 60 -7.71 -17.47 16.73
N ALA A 61 -8.55 -17.33 15.70
CA ALA A 61 -9.38 -18.41 15.18
C ALA A 61 -8.52 -19.58 14.68
N VAL A 62 -7.43 -19.31 13.96
CA VAL A 62 -6.49 -20.35 13.52
C VAL A 62 -5.80 -21.01 14.71
N LEU A 63 -5.34 -20.25 15.71
CA LEU A 63 -4.72 -20.79 16.91
C LEU A 63 -5.67 -21.70 17.69
N PHE A 64 -6.91 -21.26 17.93
CA PHE A 64 -7.92 -22.07 18.60
C PHE A 64 -8.32 -23.30 17.78
N LEU A 65 -8.40 -23.20 16.46
CA LEU A 65 -8.66 -24.35 15.59
C LEU A 65 -7.54 -25.41 15.72
N LEU A 66 -6.28 -24.99 15.66
CA LEU A 66 -5.14 -25.90 15.83
C LEU A 66 -5.12 -26.54 17.22
N MET A 67 -5.47 -25.77 18.25
CA MET A 67 -5.64 -26.27 19.62
C MET A 67 -6.76 -27.31 19.69
N THR A 68 -7.93 -27.02 19.12
CA THR A 68 -9.06 -27.96 19.05
C THR A 68 -8.67 -29.25 18.33
N ILE A 69 -7.94 -29.17 17.22
CA ILE A 69 -7.45 -30.35 16.50
C ILE A 69 -6.47 -31.14 17.37
N ALA A 70 -5.53 -30.48 18.05
CA ALA A 70 -4.56 -31.14 18.93
C ALA A 70 -5.27 -31.92 20.03
N TRP A 71 -6.19 -31.27 20.75
CA TRP A 71 -7.01 -31.92 21.78
C TRP A 71 -7.90 -33.04 21.23
N ALA A 72 -8.50 -32.84 20.06
CA ALA A 72 -9.32 -33.87 19.42
C ALA A 72 -8.48 -35.11 19.07
N LEU A 73 -7.29 -34.92 18.48
CA LEU A 73 -6.38 -36.02 18.16
C LEU A 73 -5.89 -36.76 19.42
N ASP A 74 -5.54 -36.01 20.47
CA ASP A 74 -5.14 -36.55 21.77
C ASP A 74 -6.26 -37.45 22.34
N SER A 75 -7.49 -36.94 22.34
CA SER A 75 -8.66 -37.68 22.85
C SER A 75 -9.09 -38.87 21.99
N ALA A 76 -8.92 -38.82 20.67
CA ALA A 76 -9.53 -39.78 19.74
C ALA A 76 -8.58 -40.88 19.27
N LEU A 77 -7.27 -40.62 19.22
CA LEU A 77 -6.29 -41.55 18.66
C LEU A 77 -5.45 -42.24 19.74
N ILE A 78 -5.45 -41.71 20.96
CA ILE A 78 -4.49 -42.08 22.00
C ILE A 78 -5.20 -42.28 23.34
N GLU A 79 -6.26 -43.09 23.36
CA GLU A 79 -6.85 -43.53 24.62
C GLU A 79 -5.86 -44.43 25.38
N GLY A 80 -5.26 -43.89 26.44
CA GLY A 80 -4.49 -44.65 27.42
C GLY A 80 -2.96 -44.59 27.30
N ALA A 81 -2.39 -43.86 26.33
CA ALA A 81 -0.99 -43.47 26.42
C ALA A 81 -0.87 -42.22 27.30
N GLY A 82 0.09 -42.23 28.21
CA GLY A 82 0.26 -41.17 29.18
C GLY A 82 0.86 -39.91 28.55
N ASP A 83 0.26 -38.78 28.91
CA ASP A 83 0.74 -37.39 28.79
C ASP A 83 0.16 -36.59 27.60
N ILE A 84 -0.42 -35.42 27.90
CA ILE A 84 -1.36 -34.60 27.06
C ILE A 84 -0.69 -33.94 25.83
N TRP A 85 0.48 -34.44 25.41
CA TRP A 85 1.38 -33.75 24.49
C TRP A 85 1.40 -34.35 23.08
N GLU A 86 0.81 -35.51 22.88
CA GLU A 86 0.99 -36.31 21.67
C GLU A 86 0.17 -35.74 20.50
N GLY A 87 -1.09 -35.37 20.76
CA GLY A 87 -1.91 -34.66 19.77
C GLY A 87 -1.27 -33.34 19.32
N PHE A 88 -0.63 -32.63 20.26
CA PHE A 88 0.10 -31.39 19.99
C PHE A 88 1.37 -31.62 19.15
N ALA A 89 2.11 -32.69 19.43
CA ALA A 89 3.31 -33.07 18.67
C ALA A 89 2.95 -33.38 17.20
N ILE A 90 1.83 -34.08 16.95
CA ILE A 90 1.34 -34.38 15.60
C ILE A 90 0.99 -33.10 14.85
N VAL A 91 0.18 -32.23 15.46
CA VAL A 91 -0.20 -30.94 14.83
C VAL A 91 1.03 -30.08 14.54
N THR A 92 1.97 -30.01 15.48
CA THR A 92 3.23 -29.28 15.33
C THR A 92 4.08 -29.87 14.20
N GLY A 93 4.20 -31.19 14.12
CA GLY A 93 4.91 -31.88 13.04
C GLY A 93 4.29 -31.61 11.67
N GLY A 94 2.97 -31.66 11.56
CA GLY A 94 2.24 -31.30 10.34
C GLY A 94 2.51 -29.85 9.91
N LEU A 95 2.46 -28.90 10.84
CA LEU A 95 2.79 -27.50 10.59
C LEU A 95 4.25 -27.32 10.16
N ALA A 96 5.19 -28.06 10.75
CA ALA A 96 6.60 -28.00 10.38
C ALA A 96 6.83 -28.45 8.93
N VAL A 97 6.16 -29.53 8.51
CA VAL A 97 6.20 -30.01 7.13
C VAL A 97 5.61 -28.99 6.17
N LEU A 98 4.42 -28.46 6.46
CA LEU A 98 3.77 -27.43 5.64
C LEU A 98 4.65 -26.18 5.53
N THR A 99 5.28 -25.76 6.63
CA THR A 99 6.22 -24.64 6.66
C THR A 99 7.42 -24.91 5.77
N ALA A 100 8.05 -26.08 5.89
CA ALA A 100 9.19 -26.45 5.05
C ALA A 100 8.82 -26.43 3.56
N LEU A 101 7.65 -26.99 3.18
CA LEU A 101 7.16 -26.99 1.81
C LEU A 101 6.92 -25.56 1.30
N ALA A 102 6.29 -24.71 2.10
CA ALA A 102 6.06 -23.30 1.75
C ALA A 102 7.37 -22.54 1.54
N PHE A 103 8.36 -22.73 2.42
CA PHE A 103 9.68 -22.12 2.27
C PHE A 103 10.41 -22.61 1.02
N ILE A 104 10.40 -23.92 0.75
CA ILE A 104 10.99 -24.49 -0.48
C ILE A 104 10.30 -23.92 -1.72
N PHE A 105 8.96 -23.81 -1.70
CA PHE A 105 8.19 -23.23 -2.79
C PHE A 105 8.52 -21.74 -3.00
N ALA A 106 8.56 -20.95 -1.93
CA ALA A 106 8.94 -19.54 -1.98
C ALA A 106 10.36 -19.34 -2.53
N GLN A 107 11.33 -20.14 -2.08
CA GLN A 107 12.70 -20.11 -2.61
C GLN A 107 12.74 -20.44 -4.11
N ARG A 108 11.95 -21.41 -4.58
CA ARG A 108 11.86 -21.73 -6.02
C ARG A 108 11.23 -20.59 -6.80
N LEU A 109 10.24 -19.90 -6.24
CA LEU A 109 9.61 -18.75 -6.89
C LEU A 109 10.57 -17.57 -6.98
N PHE A 110 11.29 -17.24 -5.90
CA PHE A 110 12.31 -16.18 -5.93
C PHE A 110 13.47 -16.49 -6.87
N LYS A 111 13.87 -17.75 -7.00
CA LYS A 111 14.90 -18.16 -7.98
C LYS A 111 14.40 -18.12 -9.43
N ARG A 112 13.09 -18.12 -9.66
CA ARG A 112 12.46 -18.13 -11.00
C ARG A 112 11.93 -16.77 -11.43
N GLY A 113 11.66 -15.86 -10.50
CA GLY A 113 11.31 -14.48 -10.80
C GLY A 113 12.48 -13.78 -11.51
N ALA A 114 12.18 -13.02 -12.56
CA ALA A 114 13.10 -12.29 -13.42
C ALA A 114 14.28 -11.64 -12.67
N PRO A 115 15.48 -11.51 -13.29
CA PRO A 115 16.69 -11.06 -12.62
C PRO A 115 16.42 -9.80 -11.78
N PRO A 116 16.93 -9.75 -10.53
CA PRO A 116 16.64 -8.69 -9.55
C PRO A 116 17.04 -7.29 -10.00
N THR A 117 17.73 -7.18 -11.15
CA THR A 117 18.02 -5.93 -11.82
C THR A 117 17.38 -5.96 -13.21
N PRO A 118 16.60 -4.91 -13.59
CA PRO A 118 16.09 -4.76 -14.94
C PRO A 118 17.26 -4.42 -15.85
N THR A 119 18.00 -5.45 -16.25
CA THR A 119 19.30 -5.34 -16.94
C THR A 119 19.14 -4.57 -18.25
N MET A 120 18.03 -4.79 -18.96
CA MET A 120 17.68 -4.03 -20.16
C MET A 120 17.46 -2.54 -19.87
N ALA A 121 16.73 -2.18 -18.80
CA ALA A 121 16.49 -0.78 -18.44
C ALA A 121 17.78 -0.07 -17.97
N ILE A 122 18.69 -0.81 -17.32
CA ILE A 122 20.00 -0.30 -16.93
C ILE A 122 20.89 -0.08 -18.15
N GLU A 123 20.86 -0.99 -19.13
CA GLU A 123 21.62 -0.87 -20.38
C GLU A 123 21.12 0.31 -21.21
N GLU A 124 19.80 0.48 -21.36
CA GLU A 124 19.19 1.63 -22.05
C GLU A 124 19.57 2.97 -21.38
N ALA A 125 19.53 3.03 -20.04
CA ALA A 125 19.94 4.23 -19.30
C ALA A 125 21.42 4.57 -19.53
N LYS A 126 22.31 3.57 -19.64
CA LYS A 126 23.73 3.79 -19.97
C LYS A 126 23.89 4.35 -21.39
N GLN A 127 23.20 3.80 -22.38
CA GLN A 127 23.27 4.26 -23.77
C GLN A 127 22.77 5.70 -23.92
N ILE A 128 21.69 6.08 -23.22
CA ILE A 128 21.20 7.46 -23.20
C ILE A 128 22.26 8.40 -22.62
N ARG A 129 22.89 8.02 -21.50
CA ARG A 129 23.96 8.81 -20.87
C ARG A 129 25.17 8.99 -21.78
N GLU A 130 25.60 7.92 -22.46
CA GLU A 130 26.73 7.96 -23.41
C GLU A 130 26.42 8.84 -24.63
N THR A 131 25.21 8.76 -25.15
CA THR A 131 24.76 9.58 -26.29
C THR A 131 24.73 11.07 -25.91
N VAL A 132 24.23 11.40 -24.72
CA VAL A 132 24.20 12.78 -24.22
C VAL A 132 25.62 13.31 -23.94
N ALA A 133 26.49 12.50 -23.34
CA ALA A 133 27.88 12.89 -23.05
C ALA A 133 28.72 13.10 -24.32
N THR A 134 28.53 12.24 -25.33
CA THR A 134 29.21 12.36 -26.63
C THR A 134 28.74 13.62 -27.36
N LYS A 135 27.44 13.91 -27.34
CA LYS A 135 26.89 15.12 -27.97
C LYS A 135 27.37 16.40 -27.29
N SER A 136 27.50 16.42 -25.96
CA SER A 136 28.01 17.59 -25.22
C SER A 136 29.50 17.87 -25.43
N GLY A 137 30.29 16.89 -25.87
CA GLY A 137 31.73 17.04 -26.13
C GLY A 137 32.07 17.50 -27.55
N ILE A 138 31.09 17.52 -28.47
CA ILE A 138 31.26 17.92 -29.88
C ILE A 138 30.91 19.41 -30.09
N GLU A 139 30.22 20.05 -29.13
CA GLU A 139 29.80 21.47 -29.19
C GLU A 139 30.71 22.43 -28.39
N GLY A 140 31.88 21.97 -27.93
CA GLY A 140 32.86 22.76 -27.15
C GLY A 140 34.08 23.21 -27.95
#